data_AF-A0A3B0YSA8-F1
#
_entry.id   AF-A0A3B0YSA8-F1
#
_cell.length_a   1.000
_cell.length_b   1.000
_cell.length_c   1.000
_cell.angle_alpha   90.00
_cell.angle_beta   90.00
_cell.angle_gamma   90.00
#
_symmetry.space_group_name_H-M   'P 1'
#
loop_
_entity.id
_entity.type
_entity.pdbx_description
1 polymer ?
#
loop_
_entity_poly.entity_id
_entity_poly.type
_entity_poly.pdbx_seq_one_letter_code
_entity_poly.pdbx_strand_id
1 'polypeptide(L)'
;MMKKLAIALVLSSMSSLSAAPLGLPPVPIPEDNPQTPAKITLGDRLYHDARFSADGKVSCATCHSQAKAFTDNLPVSKGFKGRTGTRNAPTVINSAYMTTLFWDGREPDLEGQSKQPPVNPVEGGLPSHKPLLAVIRKDRDYVKAFKSVFGVNRDAI
;
A
#
# COMPACT_ATOMS: atom_id res chain seq x y z
N MET A 1 -23.04 -66.94 -28.00
CA MET A 1 -21.78 -66.19 -27.78
C MET A 1 -22.09 -64.95 -26.94
N MET A 2 -21.85 -64.99 -25.63
CA MET A 2 -22.06 -63.85 -24.72
C MET A 2 -20.80 -62.98 -24.68
N LYS A 3 -20.90 -61.74 -25.17
CA LYS A 3 -19.83 -60.74 -25.08
C LYS A 3 -19.74 -60.21 -23.64
N LYS A 4 -18.61 -60.44 -22.97
CA LYS A 4 -18.30 -59.85 -21.67
C LYS A 4 -18.09 -58.35 -21.84
N LEU A 5 -18.92 -57.54 -21.18
CA LEU A 5 -18.78 -56.09 -21.14
C LEU A 5 -17.75 -55.73 -20.05
N ALA A 6 -16.58 -55.24 -20.45
CA ALA A 6 -15.58 -54.74 -19.52
C ALA A 6 -15.98 -53.34 -19.07
N ILE A 7 -16.26 -53.17 -17.77
CA ILE A 7 -16.51 -51.87 -17.16
C ILE A 7 -15.15 -51.22 -16.91
N ALA A 8 -14.84 -50.16 -17.66
CA ALA A 8 -13.69 -49.30 -17.40
C ALA A 8 -14.02 -48.41 -16.19
N LEU A 9 -13.31 -48.61 -15.09
CA LEU A 9 -13.42 -47.81 -13.88
C LEU A 9 -12.71 -46.47 -14.12
N VAL A 10 -13.47 -45.41 -14.38
CA VAL A 10 -12.95 -44.04 -14.45
C VAL A 10 -12.67 -43.56 -13.03
N LEU A 11 -11.41 -43.64 -12.59
CA LEU A 11 -10.97 -43.01 -11.34
C LEU A 11 -11.06 -41.49 -11.50
N SER A 12 -12.17 -40.91 -11.07
CA SER A 12 -12.27 -39.46 -10.89
C SER A 12 -11.33 -39.04 -9.77
N SER A 13 -10.33 -38.23 -10.11
CA SER A 13 -9.46 -37.57 -9.13
C SER A 13 -10.32 -36.67 -8.25
N MET A 14 -10.53 -37.10 -7.00
CA MET A 14 -11.16 -36.25 -5.99
C MET A 14 -10.19 -35.11 -5.69
N SER A 15 -10.47 -33.94 -6.27
CA SER A 15 -9.82 -32.70 -5.87
C SER A 15 -10.14 -32.48 -4.41
N SER A 16 -9.13 -32.58 -3.56
CA SER A 16 -9.25 -32.30 -2.13
C SER A 16 -9.70 -30.85 -1.99
N LEU A 17 -10.91 -30.62 -1.48
CA LEU A 17 -11.33 -29.30 -1.03
C LEU A 17 -10.39 -28.91 0.11
N SER A 18 -9.39 -28.08 -0.18
CA SER A 18 -8.60 -27.42 0.85
C SER A 18 -9.56 -26.61 1.70
N ALA A 19 -9.66 -26.94 3.00
CA ALA A 19 -10.50 -26.19 3.93
C ALA A 19 -10.10 -24.72 3.90
N ALA A 20 -11.08 -23.82 3.81
CA ALA A 20 -10.83 -22.38 3.85
C ALA A 20 -10.04 -22.05 5.14
N PRO A 21 -8.92 -21.30 5.06
CA PRO A 21 -8.13 -20.99 6.23
C PRO A 21 -8.95 -20.15 7.22
N LEU A 22 -8.86 -20.45 8.51
CA LEU A 22 -9.58 -19.74 9.59
C LEU A 22 -8.99 -18.34 9.88
N GLY A 23 -7.97 -17.90 9.14
CA GLY A 23 -7.30 -16.63 9.32
C GLY A 23 -6.51 -16.21 8.07
N LEU A 24 -5.94 -15.01 8.12
CA LEU A 24 -5.05 -14.54 7.06
C LEU A 24 -3.72 -15.32 7.10
N PRO A 25 -3.11 -15.61 5.94
CA PRO A 25 -1.76 -16.16 5.91
C PRO A 25 -0.77 -15.15 6.53
N PRO A 26 0.48 -15.58 6.80
CA PRO A 26 1.54 -14.63 7.12
C PRO A 26 1.59 -13.49 6.09
N VAL A 27 1.78 -12.26 6.57
CA VAL A 27 1.86 -11.09 5.68
C VAL A 27 3.02 -11.31 4.69
N PRO A 28 2.79 -11.17 3.37
CA PRO A 28 3.87 -11.21 2.39
C PRO A 28 4.85 -10.06 2.64
N ILE A 29 6.12 -10.39 2.91
CA ILE A 29 7.20 -9.41 3.08
C ILE A 29 8.17 -9.59 1.91
N PRO A 30 8.41 -8.56 1.08
CA PRO A 30 9.39 -8.64 0.00
C PRO A 30 10.81 -8.91 0.53
N GLU A 31 11.54 -9.83 -0.11
CA GLU A 31 12.89 -10.20 0.29
C GLU A 31 13.89 -9.03 0.18
N ASP A 32 13.69 -8.17 -0.80
CA ASP A 32 14.49 -6.96 -1.06
C ASP A 32 14.07 -5.76 -0.20
N ASN A 33 12.91 -5.84 0.47
CA ASN A 33 12.41 -4.81 1.38
C ASN A 33 11.91 -5.38 2.72
N PRO A 34 12.79 -6.00 3.54
CA PRO A 34 12.38 -6.60 4.80
C PRO A 34 11.89 -5.55 5.80
N GLN A 35 10.88 -5.90 6.59
CA GLN A 35 10.36 -5.03 7.64
C GLN A 35 11.23 -5.07 8.90
N THR A 36 11.41 -3.91 9.53
CA THR A 36 12.02 -3.78 10.86
C THR A 36 11.17 -2.83 11.69
N PRO A 37 11.20 -2.92 13.04
CA PRO A 37 10.48 -1.97 13.89
C PRO A 37 10.81 -0.51 13.57
N ALA A 38 12.09 -0.19 13.33
CA ALA A 38 12.52 1.16 12.96
C ALA A 38 11.96 1.61 11.60
N LYS A 39 11.91 0.72 10.60
CA LYS A 39 11.31 1.00 9.28
C LYS A 39 9.80 1.24 9.40
N ILE A 40 9.11 0.47 10.23
CA ILE A 40 7.68 0.64 10.52
C ILE A 40 7.42 1.99 11.18
N THR A 41 8.20 2.36 12.22
CA THR A 41 8.07 3.67 12.87
C THR A 41 8.35 4.83 11.91
N LEU A 42 9.34 4.70 11.03
CA LEU A 42 9.60 5.70 10.00
C LEU A 42 8.42 5.81 9.01
N GLY A 43 7.88 4.68 8.57
CA GLY A 43 6.70 4.61 7.71
C GLY A 43 5.48 5.27 8.34
N ASP A 44 5.20 5.00 9.61
CA ASP A 44 4.11 5.61 10.36
C ASP A 44 4.23 7.13 10.44
N ARG A 45 5.45 7.65 10.70
CA ARG A 45 5.71 9.09 10.66
C ARG A 45 5.45 9.67 9.27
N LEU A 46 5.90 9.00 8.21
CA LEU A 46 5.66 9.45 6.83
C LEU A 46 4.16 9.43 6.47
N TYR A 47 3.42 8.43 6.94
CA TYR A 47 1.99 8.24 6.70
C TYR A 47 1.14 9.42 7.21
N HIS A 48 1.55 9.99 8.34
CA HIS A 48 0.83 11.08 8.99
C HIS A 48 1.34 12.48 8.62
N ASP A 49 2.47 12.60 7.91
CA ASP A 49 3.10 13.90 7.63
C ASP A 49 2.43 14.65 6.47
N ALA A 50 1.68 15.69 6.80
CA ALA A 50 0.98 16.51 5.82
C ALA A 50 1.91 17.41 4.99
N ARG A 51 3.18 17.58 5.38
CA ARG A 51 4.17 18.38 4.65
C ARG A 51 4.49 17.81 3.26
N PHE A 52 4.04 16.58 2.96
CA PHE A 52 4.17 15.93 1.65
C PHE A 52 3.02 16.24 0.67
N SER A 53 2.16 17.22 1.00
CA SER A 53 1.20 17.80 0.08
C SER A 53 1.55 19.25 -0.26
N ALA A 54 1.06 19.74 -1.40
CA ALA A 54 1.38 21.06 -1.93
C ALA A 54 0.92 22.23 -1.03
N ASP A 55 -0.08 22.02 -0.18
CA ASP A 55 -0.55 23.02 0.80
C ASP A 55 -0.20 22.66 2.24
N GLY A 56 0.49 21.54 2.47
CA GLY A 56 0.90 21.09 3.80
C GLY A 56 -0.26 20.57 4.66
N LYS A 57 -1.41 20.22 4.09
CA LYS A 57 -2.64 19.86 4.84
C LYS A 57 -3.14 18.44 4.61
N VAL A 58 -2.61 17.73 3.62
CA VAL A 58 -3.03 16.36 3.27
C VAL A 58 -1.88 15.38 3.49
N SER A 59 -2.18 14.27 4.14
CA SER A 59 -1.30 13.11 4.31
C SER A 59 -2.05 11.82 3.93
N CYS A 60 -1.39 10.67 3.98
CA CYS A 60 -2.04 9.37 3.75
C CYS A 60 -3.21 9.18 4.72
N ALA A 61 -3.01 9.56 5.99
CA ALA A 61 -4.01 9.48 7.05
C ALA A 61 -5.24 10.39 6.84
N THR A 62 -5.18 11.38 5.94
CA THR A 62 -6.33 12.24 5.61
C THR A 62 -7.43 11.44 4.92
N CYS A 63 -7.07 10.62 3.93
CA CYS A 63 -8.01 9.81 3.15
C CYS A 63 -8.14 8.38 3.68
N HIS A 64 -7.11 7.89 4.39
CA HIS A 64 -7.05 6.55 4.95
C HIS A 64 -6.95 6.62 6.49
N SER A 65 -7.98 7.18 7.12
CA SER A 65 -7.95 7.48 8.56
C SER A 65 -8.17 6.23 9.40
N GLN A 66 -7.28 5.95 10.36
CA GLN A 66 -7.43 4.84 11.31
C GLN A 66 -8.78 4.88 12.06
N ALA A 67 -9.28 6.07 12.40
CA ALA A 67 -10.56 6.24 13.11
C ALA A 67 -11.78 5.79 12.28
N LYS A 68 -11.61 5.59 10.98
CA LYS A 68 -12.63 5.19 10.01
C LYS A 68 -12.23 3.91 9.27
N ALA A 69 -11.60 2.97 9.99
CA ALA A 69 -11.11 1.71 9.43
C ALA A 69 -10.18 1.92 8.21
N PHE A 70 -9.30 2.93 8.30
CA PHE A 70 -8.36 3.32 7.26
C PHE A 70 -9.02 3.75 5.93
N THR A 71 -10.18 4.40 6.03
CA THR A 71 -10.88 5.10 4.94
C THR A 71 -11.18 6.54 5.36
N ASP A 72 -11.89 7.31 4.54
CA ASP A 72 -12.43 8.62 4.92
C ASP A 72 -13.96 8.62 5.09
N ASN A 73 -14.62 7.49 4.80
CA ASN A 73 -16.07 7.32 4.76
C ASN A 73 -16.77 8.33 3.82
N LEU A 74 -16.15 8.67 2.68
CA LEU A 74 -16.73 9.53 1.66
C LEU A 74 -16.97 8.74 0.36
N PRO A 75 -17.97 9.13 -0.46
CA PRO A 75 -18.12 8.56 -1.80
C PRO A 75 -16.86 8.75 -2.64
N VAL A 76 -16.20 9.91 -2.48
CA VAL A 76 -14.95 10.28 -3.14
C VAL A 76 -14.18 11.23 -2.21
N SER A 77 -12.87 11.01 -2.09
CA SER A 77 -12.00 11.79 -1.20
C SER A 77 -11.79 13.23 -1.65
N LYS A 78 -11.40 14.06 -0.67
CA LYS A 78 -10.96 15.45 -0.87
C LYS A 78 -9.45 15.53 -0.63
N GLY A 79 -8.69 15.92 -1.64
CA GLY A 79 -7.25 16.17 -1.53
C GLY A 79 -6.92 17.63 -1.26
N PHE A 80 -5.71 18.05 -1.64
CA PHE A 80 -5.18 19.38 -1.33
C PHE A 80 -6.09 20.48 -1.90
N LYS A 81 -6.20 21.60 -1.18
CA LYS A 81 -7.15 22.68 -1.47
C LYS A 81 -8.61 22.23 -1.65
N GLY A 82 -8.99 21.07 -1.09
CA GLY A 82 -10.36 20.54 -1.17
C GLY A 82 -10.76 20.01 -2.55
N ARG A 83 -9.79 19.73 -3.44
CA ARG A 83 -10.06 19.12 -4.74
C ARG A 83 -10.71 17.75 -4.56
N THR A 84 -11.67 17.41 -5.41
CA THR A 84 -12.41 16.14 -5.32
C THR A 84 -11.82 15.13 -6.29
N GLY A 85 -11.52 13.92 -5.79
CA GLY A 85 -11.08 12.78 -6.60
C GLY A 85 -12.14 12.30 -7.60
N THR A 86 -11.94 11.08 -8.10
CA THR A 86 -12.89 10.41 -9.01
C THR A 86 -13.33 9.03 -8.52
N ARG A 87 -12.74 8.53 -7.43
CA ARG A 87 -13.00 7.22 -6.86
C ARG A 87 -13.01 7.30 -5.33
N ASN A 88 -13.72 6.38 -4.70
CA ASN A 88 -13.64 6.15 -3.26
C ASN A 88 -12.21 5.72 -2.88
N ALA A 89 -11.69 6.20 -1.74
CA ALA A 89 -10.44 5.69 -1.18
C ALA A 89 -10.69 4.34 -0.48
N PRO A 90 -10.13 3.22 -1.00
CA PRO A 90 -10.29 1.92 -0.36
C PRO A 90 -9.56 1.89 0.99
N THR A 91 -9.90 0.94 1.86
CA THR A 91 -9.13 0.74 3.09
C THR A 91 -7.70 0.29 2.78
N VAL A 92 -6.72 0.72 3.59
CA VAL A 92 -5.37 0.14 3.55
C VAL A 92 -5.21 -1.09 4.45
N ILE A 93 -6.23 -1.47 5.23
CA ILE A 93 -6.21 -2.72 5.99
C ILE A 93 -6.06 -3.89 5.01
N ASN A 94 -5.11 -4.79 5.30
CA ASN A 94 -4.83 -5.98 4.50
C ASN A 94 -4.32 -5.70 3.07
N SER A 95 -3.96 -4.47 2.72
CA SER A 95 -3.46 -4.14 1.38
C SER A 95 -2.18 -4.88 1.01
N ALA A 96 -1.39 -5.32 2.00
CA ALA A 96 -0.19 -6.14 1.82
C ALA A 96 -0.46 -7.54 1.23
N TYR A 97 -1.71 -7.99 1.23
CA TYR A 97 -2.10 -9.26 0.61
C TYR A 97 -2.58 -9.10 -0.84
N MET A 98 -2.73 -7.87 -1.33
CA MET A 98 -3.23 -7.60 -2.68
C MET A 98 -2.12 -7.81 -3.71
N THR A 99 -2.45 -8.46 -4.82
CA THR A 99 -1.51 -8.70 -5.93
C THR A 99 -1.48 -7.56 -6.95
N THR A 100 -2.47 -6.67 -6.91
CA THR A 100 -2.52 -5.42 -7.66
C THR A 100 -3.20 -4.34 -6.81
N LEU A 101 -2.83 -3.09 -7.03
CA LEU A 101 -3.23 -1.93 -6.25
C LEU A 101 -3.93 -0.90 -7.15
N PHE A 102 -4.69 -0.02 -6.50
CA PHE A 102 -5.70 0.85 -7.11
C PHE A 102 -6.90 0.09 -7.70
N TRP A 103 -8.00 0.82 -7.89
CA TRP A 103 -9.23 0.27 -8.46
C TRP A 103 -9.10 -0.30 -9.88
N ASP A 104 -8.11 0.16 -10.65
CA ASP A 104 -7.79 -0.35 -11.99
C ASP A 104 -6.62 -1.34 -12.01
N GLY A 105 -6.08 -1.70 -10.84
CA GLY A 105 -5.00 -2.68 -10.71
C GLY A 105 -3.66 -2.23 -11.32
N ARG A 106 -3.48 -0.92 -11.58
CA ARG A 106 -2.34 -0.42 -12.38
C ARG A 106 -0.98 -0.48 -11.69
N GLU A 107 -0.93 -0.70 -10.38
CA GLU A 107 0.33 -0.87 -9.63
C GLU A 107 0.43 -2.31 -9.11
N PRO A 108 1.59 -2.96 -9.26
CA PRO A 108 1.78 -4.34 -8.80
C PRO A 108 2.12 -4.45 -7.31
N ASP A 109 2.54 -3.36 -6.66
CA ASP A 109 3.02 -3.38 -5.28
C ASP A 109 2.70 -2.09 -4.50
N LEU A 110 2.93 -2.11 -3.18
CA LEU A 110 2.67 -0.98 -2.28
C LEU A 110 3.72 0.13 -2.42
N GLU A 111 4.96 -0.24 -2.70
CA GLU A 111 6.08 0.69 -2.89
C GLU A 111 5.87 1.59 -4.11
N GLY A 112 5.34 1.06 -5.21
CA GLY A 112 4.92 1.76 -6.41
C GLY A 112 3.67 2.59 -6.16
N GLN A 113 2.64 2.00 -5.56
CA GLN A 113 1.40 2.67 -5.18
C GLN A 113 1.67 3.94 -4.35
N SER A 114 2.51 3.84 -3.31
CA SER A 114 2.77 4.92 -2.36
C SER A 114 3.45 6.15 -2.98
N LYS A 115 4.12 6.00 -4.13
CA LYS A 115 4.79 7.10 -4.83
C LYS A 115 3.80 8.02 -5.55
N GLN A 116 2.61 7.54 -5.94
CA GLN A 116 1.71 8.32 -6.78
C GLN A 116 0.93 9.41 -6.03
N PRO A 117 0.33 9.17 -4.84
CA PRO A 117 -0.55 10.15 -4.21
C PRO A 117 0.06 11.52 -3.90
N PRO A 118 1.32 11.62 -3.44
CA PRO A 118 1.95 12.92 -3.20
C PRO A 118 1.99 13.82 -4.44
N VAL A 119 2.16 13.23 -5.63
CA VAL A 119 2.30 13.96 -6.91
C VAL A 119 1.01 13.97 -7.75
N ASN A 120 -0.02 13.25 -7.33
CA ASN A 120 -1.32 13.28 -8.00
C ASN A 120 -1.92 14.68 -7.89
N PRO A 121 -2.32 15.34 -9.00
CA PRO A 121 -2.78 16.71 -9.02
C PRO A 121 -4.13 16.93 -8.33
N VAL A 122 -4.80 15.89 -7.83
CA VAL A 122 -6.03 16.00 -7.05
C VAL A 122 -5.83 15.61 -5.59
N GLU A 123 -4.84 14.77 -5.29
CA GLU A 123 -4.56 14.26 -3.94
C GLU A 123 -3.51 15.13 -3.22
N GLY A 124 -2.22 14.83 -3.36
CA GLY A 124 -1.13 15.57 -2.71
C GLY A 124 -0.71 16.83 -3.48
N GLY A 125 -0.84 16.86 -4.80
CA GLY A 125 -0.64 18.05 -5.62
C GLY A 125 0.79 18.52 -5.84
N LEU A 126 1.81 17.76 -5.39
CA LEU A 126 3.21 18.14 -5.63
C LEU A 126 3.55 18.03 -7.13
N PRO A 127 4.38 18.93 -7.67
CA PRO A 127 4.79 18.87 -9.08
C PRO A 127 5.74 17.70 -9.41
N SER A 128 6.39 17.12 -8.40
CA SER A 128 7.28 15.95 -8.49
C SER A 128 7.60 15.46 -7.07
N HIS A 129 8.41 14.42 -6.90
CA HIS A 129 8.89 13.99 -5.58
C HIS A 129 9.96 14.92 -4.97
N LYS A 130 10.51 15.87 -5.73
CA LYS A 130 11.60 16.76 -5.23
C LYS A 130 11.22 17.56 -3.98
N PRO A 131 10.03 18.18 -3.86
CA PRO A 131 9.65 18.89 -2.64
C PRO A 131 9.54 17.97 -1.42
N LEU A 132 9.03 16.73 -1.61
CA LEU A 132 8.97 15.72 -0.56
C LEU A 132 10.38 15.39 -0.04
N LEU A 133 11.32 15.12 -0.96
CA LEU A 133 12.71 14.85 -0.60
C LEU A 133 13.36 16.06 0.11
N ALA A 134 13.03 17.29 -0.30
CA ALA A 134 13.52 18.49 0.37
C ALA A 134 13.03 18.62 1.82
N VAL A 135 11.78 18.23 2.10
CA VAL A 135 11.26 18.15 3.48
C VAL A 135 12.07 17.14 4.30
N ILE A 136 12.26 15.92 3.78
CA ILE A 136 13.01 14.85 4.46
C ILE A 136 14.46 15.28 4.73
N ARG A 137 15.15 15.88 3.74
CA ARG A 137 16.55 16.31 3.87
C ARG A 137 16.74 17.53 4.79
N LYS A 138 15.69 18.30 5.07
CA LYS A 138 15.74 19.48 5.97
C LYS A 138 15.42 19.10 7.42
N ASP A 139 14.63 18.07 7.63
CA ASP A 139 14.23 17.59 8.96
C ASP A 139 15.32 16.67 9.54
N ARG A 140 15.95 17.11 10.64
CA ARG A 140 17.07 16.39 11.27
C ARG A 140 16.68 15.00 11.77
N ASP A 141 15.44 14.84 12.20
CA ASP A 141 14.98 13.55 12.72
C ASP A 141 14.73 12.57 11.58
N TYR A 142 14.20 13.05 10.44
CA TYR A 142 14.12 12.22 9.25
C TYR A 142 15.51 11.80 8.77
N VAL A 143 16.47 12.73 8.66
CA VAL A 143 17.84 12.36 8.25
C VAL A 143 18.44 11.30 9.19
N LYS A 144 18.24 11.44 10.51
CA LYS A 144 18.69 10.44 11.50
C LYS A 144 17.98 9.09 11.28
N ALA A 145 16.67 9.09 11.07
CA ALA A 145 15.88 7.89 10.86
C ALA A 145 16.27 7.17 9.56
N PHE A 146 16.39 7.88 8.44
CA PHE A 146 16.83 7.30 7.16
C PHE A 146 18.25 6.73 7.23
N LYS A 147 19.17 7.40 7.92
CA LYS A 147 20.50 6.83 8.19
C LYS A 147 20.42 5.55 9.01
N SER A 148 19.57 5.52 10.04
CA SER A 148 19.42 4.34 10.90
C SER A 148 18.74 3.16 10.18
N VAL A 149 17.78 3.43 9.30
CA VAL A 149 16.95 2.39 8.65
C VAL A 149 17.58 1.88 7.35
N PHE A 150 18.16 2.77 6.56
CA PHE A 150 18.66 2.46 5.22
C PHE A 150 20.18 2.68 5.06
N GLY A 151 20.88 3.15 6.09
CA GLY A 151 22.32 3.41 6.01
C GLY A 151 22.69 4.61 5.12
N VAL A 152 21.71 5.41 4.70
CA VAL A 152 21.94 6.54 3.77
C VAL A 152 22.17 7.85 4.52
N ASN A 153 23.12 8.65 4.01
CA ASN A 153 23.32 10.01 4.50
C ASN A 153 22.35 10.97 3.81
N ARG A 154 22.22 12.20 4.33
CA ARG A 154 21.31 13.24 3.83
C ARG A 154 21.34 13.43 2.32
N ASP A 155 22.52 13.41 1.70
CA ASP A 155 22.68 13.70 0.28
C ASP A 155 22.33 12.49 -0.62
N ALA A 156 22.23 11.29 -0.05
CA ALA A 156 21.84 10.04 -0.71
C ALA A 156 20.35 9.67 -0.52
N ILE A 157 19.68 10.29 0.45
CA ILE A 157 18.21 10.50 0.41
C ILE A 157 17.94 11.39 -0.81
#